data_AF-A0A965FUP0-F1
#
_entry.id   AF-A0A965FUP0-F1
#
_cell.length_a   1.000
_cell.length_b   1.000
_cell.length_c   1.000
_cell.angle_alpha   90.00
_cell.angle_beta   90.00
_cell.angle_gamma   90.00
#
_symmetry.space_group_name_H-M   'P 1'
#
loop_
_entity.id
_entity.type
_entity.pdbx_description
1 polymer ?
#
loop_
_entity_poly.entity_id
_entity_poly.type
_entity_poly.pdbx_seq_one_letter_code
_entity_poly.pdbx_strand_id
1 'polypeptide(L)'
;YYGDPDFVKVPLKQLLSREYNRERSKEISDRASLELRPGTISGFEVRMPEFDSSGRGDERFSAMGIGEPTVSKKGETRGDTCHVDVVDRWGNMVSATPSGGWLQSSPVIPELGFCLNSRAQMFWLQEGLPATLAPGKRPRTTLTPSMALRDGKGYLAYGTPGGDQQDQWQTIFLLRHLVGGMNLQEAIDAPSFHTEHFPESFFPRKANPGKLVLESRFEETIIRELEERGHRVQIGTDWSEGRMCAVSQKDGLFKAAANPRGMQGYAVGR
;
A
#
# COMPACT_ATOMS: atom_id res chain seq x y z
N TYR A 1 8.19 -4.79 13.94
CA TYR A 1 8.60 -6.13 13.46
C TYR A 1 9.30 -6.13 12.10
N TYR A 2 8.79 -5.41 11.09
CA TYR A 2 9.28 -5.55 9.71
C TYR A 2 10.59 -4.77 9.50
N GLY A 3 11.52 -5.38 8.76
CA GLY A 3 12.85 -4.86 8.42
C GLY A 3 13.54 -5.81 7.44
N ASP A 4 14.79 -5.53 7.10
CA ASP A 4 15.58 -6.40 6.20
C ASP A 4 15.89 -7.75 6.88
N PRO A 5 15.41 -8.89 6.34
CA PRO A 5 15.63 -10.20 6.95
C PRO A 5 17.11 -10.64 6.98
N ASP A 6 17.99 -10.03 6.18
CA ASP A 6 19.43 -10.30 6.22
C ASP A 6 20.11 -9.68 7.46
N PHE A 7 19.43 -8.74 8.12
CA PHE A 7 19.92 -8.00 9.29
C PHE A 7 19.11 -8.25 10.56
N VAL A 8 17.81 -8.57 10.43
CA VAL A 8 16.91 -8.72 11.58
C VAL A 8 16.01 -9.95 11.43
N LYS A 9 15.66 -10.58 12.56
CA LYS A 9 14.69 -11.67 12.56
C LYS A 9 13.27 -11.11 12.48
N VAL A 10 12.53 -11.47 11.43
CA VAL A 10 11.10 -11.15 11.31
C VAL A 10 10.28 -12.39 11.71
N PRO A 11 9.38 -12.32 12.71
CA PRO A 11 8.59 -13.46 13.18
C PRO A 11 7.44 -13.83 12.23
N LEU A 12 7.73 -14.02 10.93
CA LEU A 12 6.70 -14.16 9.90
C LEU A 12 5.78 -15.36 10.13
N LYS A 13 6.33 -16.49 10.59
CA LYS A 13 5.54 -17.69 10.90
C LYS A 13 4.51 -17.43 12.01
N GLN A 14 4.88 -16.70 13.04
CA GLN A 14 4.00 -16.36 14.16
C GLN A 14 2.99 -15.27 13.77
N LEU A 15 3.43 -14.24 13.04
CA LEU A 15 2.54 -13.19 12.53
C LEU A 15 1.43 -13.76 11.63
N LEU A 16 1.70 -14.84 10.90
CA LEU A 16 0.74 -15.52 10.03
C LEU A 16 0.06 -16.74 10.68
N SER A 17 0.33 -17.04 11.96
CA SER A 17 -0.26 -18.23 12.60
C SER A 17 -1.74 -18.02 12.90
N ARG A 18 -2.51 -19.10 12.90
CA ARG A 18 -3.95 -19.05 13.16
C ARG A 18 -4.25 -18.60 14.58
N GLU A 19 -3.43 -19.05 15.53
CA GLU A 19 -3.56 -18.76 16.96
C GLU A 19 -3.34 -17.27 17.21
N TYR A 20 -2.25 -16.71 16.69
CA TYR A 20 -1.95 -15.28 16.83
C TYR A 20 -3.05 -14.42 16.21
N ASN A 21 -3.48 -14.73 14.98
CA ASN A 21 -4.51 -13.95 14.28
C ASN A 21 -5.89 -14.07 14.93
N ARG A 22 -6.23 -15.21 15.54
CA ARG A 22 -7.48 -15.38 16.30
C ARG A 22 -7.51 -14.52 17.57
N GLU A 23 -6.38 -14.37 18.26
CA GLU A 23 -6.30 -13.46 19.41
C GLU A 23 -6.38 -12.00 18.94
N ARG A 24 -5.62 -11.63 17.91
CA ARG A 24 -5.65 -10.29 17.32
C ARG A 24 -7.04 -9.88 16.82
N SER A 25 -7.81 -10.80 16.23
CA SER A 25 -9.15 -10.48 15.73
C SER A 25 -10.12 -10.05 16.83
N LYS A 26 -9.88 -10.41 18.10
CA LYS A 26 -10.72 -9.99 19.24
C LYS A 26 -10.56 -8.50 19.57
N GLU A 27 -9.53 -7.83 19.05
CA GLU A 27 -9.32 -6.39 19.23
C GLU A 27 -10.16 -5.53 18.26
N ILE A 28 -10.84 -6.17 17.31
CA ILE A 28 -11.82 -5.51 16.44
C ILE A 28 -13.10 -5.33 17.26
N SER A 29 -13.52 -4.08 17.45
CA SER A 29 -14.75 -3.73 18.17
C SER A 29 -15.71 -2.96 17.26
N ASP A 30 -16.82 -2.51 17.85
CA ASP A 30 -17.82 -1.62 17.26
C ASP A 30 -17.32 -0.17 17.09
N ARG A 31 -16.14 0.18 17.64
CA ARG A 31 -15.56 1.52 17.59
C ARG A 31 -14.21 1.51 16.88
N ALA A 32 -13.94 2.58 16.13
CA ALA A 32 -12.64 2.81 15.52
C ALA A 32 -11.57 3.00 16.59
N SER A 33 -10.44 2.29 16.46
CA SER A 33 -9.30 2.49 17.34
C SER A 33 -8.54 3.77 16.98
N LEU A 34 -8.05 4.47 18.01
CA LEU A 34 -7.12 5.60 17.90
C LEU A 34 -5.70 5.23 18.35
N GLU A 35 -5.46 3.96 18.65
CA GLU A 35 -4.20 3.45 19.16
C GLU A 35 -3.49 2.58 18.14
N LEU A 36 -2.18 2.80 18.01
CA LEU A 36 -1.31 1.89 17.27
C LEU A 36 -0.94 0.71 18.16
N ARG A 37 -1.59 -0.44 17.94
CA ARG A 37 -1.50 -1.63 18.79
C ARG A 37 -0.75 -2.77 18.10
N PRO A 38 0.60 -2.78 18.07
CA PRO A 38 1.32 -3.95 17.61
C PRO A 38 1.02 -5.14 18.53
N GLY A 39 0.82 -6.34 17.98
CA GLY A 39 0.65 -7.54 18.79
C GLY A 39 1.95 -7.96 19.47
N THR A 40 1.86 -8.78 20.51
CA THR A 40 3.03 -9.29 21.26
C THR A 40 3.38 -10.70 20.80
N ILE A 41 4.66 -10.95 20.52
CA ILE A 41 5.16 -12.28 20.13
C ILE A 41 6.29 -12.67 21.09
N SER A 42 6.17 -13.83 21.72
CA SER A 42 7.19 -14.34 22.65
C SER A 42 8.57 -14.41 21.98
N GLY A 43 9.59 -13.87 22.65
CA GLY A 43 10.96 -13.79 22.14
C GLY A 43 11.24 -12.64 21.16
N PHE A 44 10.25 -11.78 20.88
CA PHE A 44 10.41 -10.59 20.06
C PHE A 44 9.99 -9.34 20.84
N GLU A 45 10.93 -8.43 21.05
CA GLU A 45 10.65 -7.15 21.68
C GLU A 45 10.01 -6.18 20.66
N VAL A 46 8.93 -5.53 21.07
CA VAL A 46 8.31 -4.46 20.28
C VAL A 46 8.82 -3.12 20.76
N ARG A 47 9.58 -2.45 19.91
CA ARG A 47 9.94 -1.04 20.09
C ARG A 47 9.30 -0.22 18.99
N MET A 48 8.54 0.80 19.39
CA MET A 48 7.95 1.74 18.47
C MET A 48 8.95 2.88 18.21
N PRO A 49 9.09 3.33 16.96
CA PRO A 49 9.87 4.53 16.67
C PRO A 49 9.20 5.75 17.31
N GLU A 50 9.98 6.81 17.51
CA GLU A 50 9.42 8.14 17.75
C GLU A 50 8.87 8.72 16.44
N PHE A 51 7.61 9.16 16.46
CA PHE A 51 6.95 9.79 15.29
C PHE A 51 5.93 10.82 15.73
N ASP A 52 5.62 11.77 14.84
CA ASP A 52 4.58 12.78 15.07
C ASP A 52 3.19 12.18 14.79
N SER A 53 2.38 12.08 15.85
CA SER A 53 0.99 11.63 15.80
C SER A 53 -0.01 12.76 16.09
N SER A 54 0.42 14.02 16.09
CA SER A 54 -0.41 15.18 16.46
C SER A 54 -1.52 15.49 15.44
N GLY A 55 -1.43 14.91 14.24
CA GLY A 55 -2.37 15.16 13.13
C GLY A 55 -2.30 16.58 12.56
N ARG A 56 -1.29 17.39 12.92
CA ARG A 56 -1.09 18.74 12.37
C ARG A 56 -0.13 18.66 11.18
N GLY A 57 -0.62 18.99 9.98
CA GLY A 57 0.20 19.05 8.77
C GLY A 57 1.19 20.23 8.82
N ASP A 58 2.46 20.00 8.49
CA ASP A 58 3.37 21.09 8.15
C ASP A 58 3.59 20.96 6.65
N GLU A 59 2.75 21.67 5.89
CA GLU A 59 2.68 21.58 4.42
C GLU A 59 3.96 22.09 3.73
N ARG A 60 4.86 22.74 4.48
CA ARG A 60 6.10 23.34 3.96
C ARG A 60 7.03 22.33 3.27
N PHE A 61 7.05 21.08 3.73
CA PHE A 61 7.97 20.08 3.17
C PHE A 61 7.42 19.33 1.96
N SER A 62 6.09 19.14 1.89
CA SER A 62 5.45 18.55 0.71
C SER A 62 5.70 19.42 -0.53
N ALA A 63 5.76 20.75 -0.36
CA ALA A 63 6.10 21.71 -1.41
C ALA A 63 7.48 21.48 -2.07
N MET A 64 8.42 20.81 -1.39
CA MET A 64 9.78 20.58 -1.86
C MET A 64 9.98 19.24 -2.60
N GLY A 65 8.91 18.46 -2.86
CA GLY A 65 9.01 17.17 -3.56
C GLY A 65 9.57 16.02 -2.70
N ILE A 66 9.76 16.28 -1.41
CA ILE A 66 10.17 15.31 -0.39
C ILE A 66 8.91 14.68 0.21
N GLY A 67 8.79 13.35 0.16
CA GLY A 67 7.68 12.62 0.78
C GLY A 67 7.10 11.51 -0.09
N GLU A 68 5.83 11.16 0.18
CA GLU A 68 5.13 10.05 -0.47
C GLU A 68 4.92 10.32 -1.97
N PRO A 69 5.15 9.32 -2.85
CA PRO A 69 4.78 9.39 -4.24
C PRO A 69 3.26 9.30 -4.38
N THR A 70 2.52 10.37 -4.07
CA THR A 70 1.06 10.41 -4.17
C THR A 70 0.56 11.40 -5.21
N VAL A 71 -0.62 11.09 -5.74
CA VAL A 71 -1.41 11.99 -6.57
C VAL A 71 -2.04 13.02 -5.65
N SER A 72 -1.76 14.30 -5.87
CA SER A 72 -2.40 15.38 -5.14
C SER A 72 -3.91 15.37 -5.36
N LYS A 73 -4.66 16.07 -4.51
CA LYS A 73 -6.12 16.27 -4.68
C LYS A 73 -6.51 16.89 -6.02
N LYS A 74 -5.56 17.45 -6.78
CA LYS A 74 -5.76 18.02 -8.13
C LYS A 74 -5.42 17.05 -9.27
N GLY A 75 -5.08 15.79 -8.98
CA GLY A 75 -4.65 14.84 -9.99
C GLY A 75 -3.18 14.95 -10.39
N GLU A 76 -2.40 15.83 -9.74
CA GLU A 76 -0.96 15.98 -10.02
C GLU A 76 -0.19 14.88 -9.29
N THR A 77 0.45 14.00 -10.03
CA THR A 77 1.28 12.94 -9.45
C THR A 77 2.61 13.54 -8.99
N ARG A 78 2.87 13.58 -7.68
CA ARG A 78 4.20 13.89 -7.14
C ARG A 78 4.85 12.58 -6.75
N GLY A 79 5.77 12.07 -7.56
CA GLY A 79 6.52 10.83 -7.34
C GLY A 79 6.06 9.64 -8.19
N ASP A 80 6.98 8.73 -8.51
CA ASP A 80 6.81 7.76 -9.61
C ASP A 80 6.91 6.31 -9.12
N THR A 81 5.79 5.74 -8.69
CA THR A 81 5.65 4.30 -8.50
C THR A 81 4.73 3.81 -9.61
N CYS A 82 5.16 2.77 -10.32
CA CYS A 82 4.41 2.14 -11.39
C CYS A 82 4.09 0.69 -11.02
N HIS A 83 3.17 0.08 -11.76
CA HIS A 83 2.91 -1.35 -11.67
C HIS A 83 2.70 -1.94 -13.06
N VAL A 84 3.10 -3.19 -13.25
CA VAL A 84 2.88 -3.94 -14.49
C VAL A 84 2.65 -5.42 -14.18
N ASP A 85 1.62 -5.97 -14.80
CA ASP A 85 1.33 -7.40 -14.81
C ASP A 85 1.32 -7.93 -16.24
N VAL A 86 1.84 -9.13 -16.44
CA VAL A 86 1.86 -9.81 -17.74
C VAL A 86 1.51 -11.27 -17.56
N VAL A 87 0.69 -11.80 -18.46
CA VAL A 87 0.52 -13.24 -18.66
C VAL A 87 0.69 -13.55 -20.14
N ASP A 88 1.49 -14.57 -20.46
CA ASP A 88 1.73 -14.98 -21.84
C ASP A 88 0.93 -16.23 -22.26
N ARG A 89 1.01 -16.58 -23.55
CA ARG A 89 0.31 -17.73 -24.13
C ARG A 89 0.72 -19.09 -23.54
N TRP A 90 1.86 -19.17 -22.85
CA TRP A 90 2.36 -20.38 -22.19
C TRP A 90 1.98 -20.43 -20.71
N GLY A 91 1.35 -19.37 -20.20
CA GLY A 91 0.94 -19.23 -18.81
C GLY A 91 2.05 -18.75 -17.88
N ASN A 92 3.15 -18.19 -18.41
CA ASN A 92 4.09 -17.47 -17.57
C ASN A 92 3.45 -16.18 -17.09
N MET A 93 3.55 -15.88 -15.80
CA MET A 93 2.99 -14.69 -15.18
C MET A 93 4.08 -13.83 -14.52
N VAL A 94 3.99 -12.52 -14.67
CA VAL A 94 4.86 -11.53 -14.02
C VAL A 94 3.98 -10.50 -13.32
N SER A 95 4.37 -10.11 -12.11
CA SER A 95 3.84 -8.94 -11.40
C SER A 95 5.01 -8.14 -10.85
N ALA A 96 5.05 -6.83 -11.11
CA ALA A 96 6.16 -5.98 -10.69
C ALA A 96 5.69 -4.55 -10.36
N THR A 97 6.15 -4.02 -9.23
CA THR A 97 5.93 -2.63 -8.80
C THR A 97 7.25 -1.84 -8.81
N PRO A 98 7.79 -1.43 -9.98
CA PRO A 98 9.01 -0.63 -10.05
C PRO A 98 8.78 0.81 -9.56
N SER A 99 9.79 1.41 -8.93
CA SER A 99 9.67 2.75 -8.34
C SER A 99 11.01 3.34 -7.91
N GLY A 100 11.04 4.66 -7.78
CA GLY A 100 12.20 5.44 -7.34
C GLY A 100 12.93 6.09 -8.52
N GLY A 101 13.77 7.09 -8.22
CA GLY A 101 14.47 7.86 -9.26
C GLY A 101 13.59 8.90 -9.95
N TRP A 102 12.46 9.27 -9.35
CA TRP A 102 11.57 10.30 -9.91
C TRP A 102 12.19 11.70 -9.86
N LEU A 103 11.79 12.56 -10.78
CA LEU A 103 12.42 13.87 -11.02
C LEU A 103 12.49 14.78 -9.79
N GLN A 104 11.51 14.67 -8.90
CA GLN A 104 11.42 15.49 -7.68
C GLN A 104 12.27 14.94 -6.52
N SER A 105 12.81 13.72 -6.61
CA SER A 105 13.47 13.06 -5.47
C SER A 105 14.95 13.41 -5.30
N SER A 106 15.64 13.80 -6.37
CA SER A 106 17.08 14.07 -6.39
C SER A 106 17.45 14.88 -7.65
N PRO A 107 18.59 15.58 -7.66
CA PRO A 107 19.11 16.18 -8.88
C PRO A 107 19.32 15.14 -9.98
N VAL A 108 19.11 15.55 -11.24
CA VAL A 108 19.42 14.74 -12.42
C VAL A 108 20.93 14.54 -12.50
N ILE A 109 21.37 13.31 -12.80
CA ILE A 109 22.76 13.04 -13.16
C ILE A 109 22.98 13.55 -14.60
N PRO A 110 23.76 14.62 -14.82
CA PRO A 110 23.77 15.34 -16.11
C PRO A 110 24.08 14.47 -17.32
N GLU A 111 25.00 13.52 -17.17
CA GLU A 111 25.47 12.65 -18.25
C GLU A 111 24.51 11.48 -18.54
N LEU A 112 23.57 11.17 -17.63
CA LEU A 112 22.68 10.02 -17.71
C LEU A 112 21.21 10.38 -17.93
N GLY A 113 20.78 11.58 -17.51
CA GLY A 113 19.42 12.07 -17.73
C GLY A 113 18.35 11.56 -16.76
N PHE A 114 18.73 10.86 -15.68
CA PHE A 114 17.80 10.40 -14.64
C PHE A 114 18.30 10.72 -13.22
N CYS A 115 17.41 10.63 -12.23
CA CYS A 115 17.69 10.94 -10.84
C CYS A 115 17.99 9.67 -10.02
N LEU A 116 18.75 9.82 -8.93
CA LEU A 116 18.87 8.77 -7.91
C LEU A 116 17.55 8.62 -7.13
N ASN A 117 17.35 7.46 -6.51
CA ASN A 117 16.17 7.21 -5.69
C ASN A 117 16.33 7.78 -4.26
N SER A 118 15.19 7.97 -3.58
CA SER A 118 15.11 8.44 -2.19
C SER A 118 14.62 7.35 -1.22
N ARG A 119 14.77 6.06 -1.54
CA ARG A 119 14.16 4.97 -0.76
C ARG A 119 14.71 4.87 0.67
N ALA A 120 15.95 5.29 0.89
CA ALA A 120 16.58 5.32 2.21
C ALA A 120 15.81 6.17 3.24
N GLN A 121 14.93 7.09 2.81
CA GLN A 121 14.00 7.80 3.70
C GLN A 121 13.11 6.85 4.51
N MET A 122 13.01 5.58 4.09
CA MET A 122 12.17 4.60 4.75
C MET A 122 12.76 4.04 6.06
N PHE A 123 14.05 4.28 6.31
CA PHE A 123 14.71 3.92 7.55
C PHE A 123 14.33 4.83 8.72
N TRP A 124 14.56 4.34 9.93
CA TRP A 124 14.60 5.15 11.14
C TRP A 124 16.04 5.52 11.48
N LEU A 125 16.23 6.78 11.91
CA LEU A 125 17.47 7.27 12.51
C LEU A 125 17.43 7.08 14.03
N GLN A 126 16.98 5.91 14.47
CA GLN A 126 16.87 5.49 15.86
C GLN A 126 17.40 4.06 15.95
N GLU A 127 18.30 3.81 16.90
CA GLU A 127 18.93 2.50 17.07
C GLU A 127 17.97 1.44 17.62
N GLY A 128 18.30 0.17 17.38
CA GLY A 128 17.58 -0.97 17.96
C GLY A 128 16.22 -1.30 17.33
N LEU A 129 15.85 -0.65 16.22
CA LEU A 129 14.61 -0.94 15.50
C LEU A 129 14.86 -1.90 14.32
N PRO A 130 13.89 -2.77 13.97
CA PRO A 130 13.98 -3.61 12.78
C PRO A 130 14.30 -2.83 11.50
N ALA A 131 13.81 -1.59 11.39
CA ALA A 131 14.04 -0.69 10.27
C ALA A 131 15.01 0.46 10.57
N THR A 132 15.95 0.29 11.51
CA THR A 132 17.10 1.22 11.68
C THR A 132 17.99 1.22 10.45
N LEU A 133 18.47 2.40 10.05
CA LEU A 133 19.47 2.60 8.98
C LEU A 133 20.76 1.85 9.32
N ALA A 134 21.27 1.06 8.37
CA ALA A 134 22.57 0.40 8.50
C ALA A 134 23.25 0.21 7.12
N PRO A 135 24.59 0.19 7.05
CA PRO A 135 25.32 -0.11 5.82
C PRO A 135 24.93 -1.48 5.23
N GLY A 136 24.73 -1.55 3.92
CA GLY A 136 24.37 -2.79 3.20
C GLY A 136 22.94 -3.28 3.43
N LYS A 137 22.19 -2.66 4.36
CA LYS A 137 20.81 -3.00 4.67
C LYS A 137 19.86 -2.38 3.65
N ARG A 138 18.83 -3.11 3.26
CA ARG A 138 17.72 -2.60 2.45
C ARG A 138 16.70 -1.90 3.36
N PRO A 139 16.15 -0.75 2.95
CA PRO A 139 15.00 -0.16 3.65
C PRO A 139 13.80 -1.11 3.60
N ARG A 140 12.99 -1.14 4.66
CA ARG A 140 11.64 -1.71 4.57
C ARG A 140 10.89 -0.90 3.51
N THR A 141 10.66 -1.49 2.36
CA THR A 141 10.05 -0.82 1.21
C THR A 141 8.54 -1.00 1.19
N THR A 142 7.84 -0.08 0.52
CA THR A 142 6.40 -0.19 0.23
C THR A 142 6.09 -1.00 -1.02
N LEU A 143 7.09 -1.30 -1.87
CA LEU A 143 6.87 -1.99 -3.14
C LEU A 143 6.47 -3.45 -2.92
N THR A 144 5.24 -3.80 -3.32
CA THR A 144 4.60 -5.08 -2.96
C THR A 144 3.78 -5.67 -4.13
N PRO A 145 4.42 -6.18 -5.20
CA PRO A 145 3.69 -6.91 -6.24
C PRO A 145 3.09 -8.22 -5.69
N SER A 146 1.99 -8.69 -6.28
CA SER A 146 1.28 -9.87 -5.77
C SER A 146 0.96 -10.89 -6.85
N MET A 147 1.01 -12.16 -6.44
CA MET A 147 0.55 -13.28 -7.25
C MET A 147 -0.27 -14.23 -6.37
N ALA A 148 -1.51 -14.49 -6.77
CA ALA A 148 -2.36 -15.49 -6.15
C ALA A 148 -2.31 -16.80 -6.93
N LEU A 149 -2.14 -17.90 -6.20
CA LEU A 149 -2.15 -19.25 -6.73
C LEU A 149 -3.50 -19.91 -6.45
N ARG A 150 -3.93 -20.76 -7.37
CA ARG A 150 -5.08 -21.66 -7.19
C ARG A 150 -4.60 -23.08 -7.47
N ASP A 151 -4.76 -23.96 -6.49
CA ASP A 151 -4.30 -25.36 -6.55
C ASP A 151 -2.81 -25.47 -6.94
N GLY A 152 -2.00 -24.57 -6.39
CA GLY A 152 -0.55 -24.49 -6.66
C GLY A 152 -0.17 -23.89 -8.01
N LYS A 153 -1.12 -23.46 -8.84
CA LYS A 153 -0.89 -22.85 -10.17
C LYS A 153 -1.16 -21.35 -10.16
N GLY A 154 -0.42 -20.61 -11.00
CA GLY A 154 -0.66 -19.18 -11.21
C GLY A 154 -2.09 -18.92 -11.67
N TYR A 155 -2.82 -18.09 -10.92
CA TYR A 155 -4.20 -17.74 -11.22
C TYR A 155 -4.35 -16.25 -11.52
N LEU A 156 -3.70 -15.40 -10.73
CA LEU A 156 -3.85 -13.95 -10.78
C LEU A 156 -2.53 -13.28 -10.42
N ALA A 157 -2.02 -12.41 -11.29
CA ALA A 157 -0.95 -11.47 -11.01
C ALA A 157 -1.58 -10.07 -10.94
N TYR A 158 -1.25 -9.31 -9.90
CA TYR A 158 -1.89 -8.03 -9.62
C TYR A 158 -1.05 -7.16 -8.72
N GLY A 159 -1.33 -5.87 -8.76
CA GLY A 159 -0.82 -4.91 -7.79
C GLY A 159 -1.20 -3.48 -8.14
N THR A 160 -0.65 -2.55 -7.39
CA THR A 160 -0.90 -1.11 -7.56
C THR A 160 0.31 -0.34 -7.07
N PRO A 161 0.62 0.83 -7.64
CA PRO A 161 1.43 1.82 -6.94
C PRO A 161 0.61 2.52 -5.84
N GLY A 162 1.28 3.37 -5.06
CA GLY A 162 0.67 4.22 -4.02
C GLY A 162 1.15 3.90 -2.61
N GLY A 163 2.47 4.03 -2.40
CA GLY A 163 3.06 4.09 -1.07
C GLY A 163 2.50 3.12 -0.03
N ASP A 164 2.02 3.65 1.09
CA ASP A 164 1.48 2.85 2.20
C ASP A 164 0.05 2.33 1.96
N GLN A 165 -0.57 2.71 0.85
CA GLN A 165 -1.90 2.24 0.46
C GLN A 165 -1.87 0.99 -0.42
N GLN A 166 -0.71 0.58 -0.94
CA GLN A 166 -0.57 -0.55 -1.88
C GLN A 166 -1.25 -1.83 -1.38
N ASP A 167 -0.77 -2.39 -0.26
CA ASP A 167 -1.35 -3.61 0.32
C ASP A 167 -2.77 -3.41 0.88
N GLN A 168 -3.19 -2.17 1.17
CA GLN A 168 -4.57 -1.89 1.57
C GLN A 168 -5.53 -2.07 0.39
N TRP A 169 -5.26 -1.37 -0.72
CA TRP A 169 -6.06 -1.46 -1.94
C TRP A 169 -5.98 -2.85 -2.58
N GLN A 170 -4.81 -3.48 -2.58
CA GLN A 170 -4.64 -4.87 -3.04
C GLN A 170 -5.49 -5.84 -2.22
N THR A 171 -5.56 -5.68 -0.89
CA THR A 171 -6.40 -6.52 -0.03
C THR A 171 -7.89 -6.33 -0.34
N ILE A 172 -8.34 -5.08 -0.50
CA ILE A 172 -9.74 -4.77 -0.86
C ILE A 172 -10.10 -5.40 -2.22
N PHE A 173 -9.25 -5.20 -3.23
CA PHE A 173 -9.41 -5.80 -4.55
C PHE A 173 -9.49 -7.33 -4.48
N LEU A 174 -8.56 -7.97 -3.76
CA LEU A 174 -8.50 -9.41 -3.64
C LEU A 174 -9.75 -9.98 -2.96
N LEU A 175 -10.22 -9.35 -1.87
CA LEU A 175 -11.44 -9.76 -1.17
C LEU A 175 -12.67 -9.64 -2.07
N ARG A 176 -12.80 -8.55 -2.84
CA ARG A 176 -13.90 -8.38 -3.80
C ARG A 176 -13.91 -9.45 -4.87
N HIS A 177 -12.73 -9.78 -5.40
CA HIS A 177 -12.60 -10.77 -6.46
C HIS A 177 -12.81 -12.21 -5.95
N LEU A 178 -12.10 -12.59 -4.89
CA LEU A 178 -12.09 -13.98 -4.40
C LEU A 178 -13.28 -14.33 -3.50
N VAL A 179 -13.72 -13.39 -2.67
CA VAL A 179 -14.82 -13.59 -1.71
C VAL A 179 -16.13 -13.01 -2.24
N GLY A 180 -16.08 -11.79 -2.79
CA GLY A 180 -17.24 -11.10 -3.35
C GLY A 180 -17.67 -11.58 -4.74
N GLY A 181 -16.85 -12.39 -5.42
CA GLY A 181 -17.16 -12.93 -6.74
C GLY A 181 -17.15 -11.92 -7.89
N MET A 182 -16.70 -10.69 -7.65
CA MET A 182 -16.60 -9.66 -8.69
C MET A 182 -15.59 -10.07 -9.77
N ASN A 183 -15.85 -9.68 -11.03
CA ASN A 183 -14.83 -9.81 -12.07
C ASN A 183 -13.67 -8.81 -11.83
N LEU A 184 -12.57 -8.94 -12.58
CA LEU A 184 -11.38 -8.11 -12.35
C LEU A 184 -11.68 -6.61 -12.46
N GLN A 185 -12.40 -6.19 -13.50
CA GLN A 185 -12.68 -4.77 -13.73
C GLN A 185 -13.72 -4.25 -12.72
N GLU A 186 -14.75 -5.02 -12.40
CA GLU A 186 -15.72 -4.67 -11.34
C GLU A 186 -15.03 -4.45 -9.98
N ALA A 187 -14.10 -5.34 -9.61
CA ALA A 187 -13.37 -5.23 -8.34
C ALA A 187 -12.48 -3.97 -8.30
N ILE A 188 -11.90 -3.59 -9.43
CA ILE A 188 -11.10 -2.38 -9.61
C ILE A 188 -12.00 -1.12 -9.59
N ASP A 189 -13.13 -1.14 -10.30
CA ASP A 189 -14.01 0.02 -10.46
C ASP A 189 -14.82 0.34 -9.20
N ALA A 190 -15.06 -0.65 -8.33
CA ALA A 190 -15.77 -0.45 -7.08
C ALA A 190 -15.10 0.64 -6.20
N PRO A 191 -15.89 1.49 -5.50
CA PRO A 191 -15.36 2.56 -4.65
C PRO A 191 -14.33 2.04 -3.65
N SER A 192 -13.14 2.64 -3.55
CA SER A 192 -12.06 2.14 -2.66
C SER A 192 -11.74 3.12 -1.51
N PHE A 193 -10.94 2.67 -0.56
CA PHE A 193 -10.57 3.45 0.63
C PHE A 193 -9.21 3.02 1.17
N HIS A 194 -8.61 3.87 2.00
CA HIS A 194 -7.42 3.53 2.80
C HIS A 194 -7.46 4.25 4.16
N THR A 195 -6.64 3.79 5.10
CA THR A 195 -6.41 4.49 6.37
C THR A 195 -4.99 5.05 6.44
N GLU A 196 -4.88 6.21 7.10
CA GLU A 196 -3.61 6.87 7.44
C GLU A 196 -3.33 6.77 8.96
N HIS A 197 -3.93 5.78 9.64
CA HIS A 197 -3.85 5.65 11.11
C HIS A 197 -2.42 5.44 11.64
N PHE A 198 -1.52 4.87 10.83
CA PHE A 198 -0.18 4.44 11.24
C PHE A 198 0.93 5.35 10.66
N PRO A 199 2.16 5.32 11.22
CA PRO A 199 3.28 6.11 10.73
C PRO A 199 3.60 5.78 9.27
N GLU A 200 3.55 6.80 8.43
CA GLU A 200 3.86 6.71 7.01
C GLU A 200 5.30 6.25 6.77
N SER A 201 5.51 5.57 5.65
CA SER A 201 6.80 5.17 5.13
C SER A 201 7.56 6.32 4.46
N PHE A 202 6.96 7.49 4.26
CA PHE A 202 7.63 8.60 3.61
C PHE A 202 7.82 9.76 4.58
N PHE A 203 8.85 10.56 4.37
CA PHE A 203 9.05 11.77 5.17
C PHE A 203 7.82 12.68 5.06
N PRO A 204 7.31 13.30 6.14
CA PRO A 204 7.85 13.37 7.51
C PRO A 204 7.37 12.28 8.48
N ARG A 205 6.88 11.13 7.99
CA ARG A 205 6.61 9.90 8.77
C ARG A 205 5.48 10.07 9.78
N LYS A 206 4.44 10.82 9.39
CA LYS A 206 3.32 11.15 10.27
C LYS A 206 2.35 9.99 10.42
N ALA A 207 1.59 10.03 11.50
CA ALA A 207 0.39 9.21 11.66
C ALA A 207 -0.82 10.11 11.85
N ASN A 208 -1.96 9.73 11.28
CA ASN A 208 -3.25 10.38 11.47
C ASN A 208 -4.22 9.41 12.16
N PRO A 209 -4.14 9.21 13.49
CA PRO A 209 -4.95 8.23 14.19
C PRO A 209 -6.45 8.38 13.88
N GLY A 210 -7.07 7.26 13.51
CA GLY A 210 -8.48 7.14 13.17
C GLY A 210 -8.87 7.65 11.78
N LYS A 211 -7.95 8.23 11.00
CA LYS A 211 -8.25 8.78 9.68
C LYS A 211 -8.53 7.68 8.66
N LEU A 212 -9.65 7.82 7.97
CA LEU A 212 -10.10 6.92 6.90
C LEU A 212 -10.46 7.78 5.69
N VAL A 213 -9.84 7.52 4.54
CA VAL A 213 -10.09 8.23 3.30
C VAL A 213 -10.92 7.36 2.38
N LEU A 214 -12.07 7.86 1.92
CA LEU A 214 -13.00 7.14 1.04
C LEU A 214 -13.24 7.92 -0.24
N GLU A 215 -13.51 7.22 -1.36
CA GLU A 215 -14.10 7.85 -2.54
C GLU A 215 -15.52 8.36 -2.27
N SER A 216 -15.92 9.46 -2.90
CA SER A 216 -17.28 10.03 -2.75
C SER A 216 -18.41 9.15 -3.30
N ARG A 217 -18.09 8.06 -4.02
CA ARG A 217 -19.07 7.10 -4.56
C ARG A 217 -19.59 6.10 -3.53
N PHE A 218 -19.09 6.10 -2.30
CA PHE A 218 -19.73 5.34 -1.22
C PHE A 218 -21.09 5.94 -0.85
N GLU A 219 -22.04 5.11 -0.44
CA GLU A 219 -23.35 5.58 0.04
C GLU A 219 -23.18 6.45 1.29
N GLU A 220 -23.95 7.53 1.38
CA GLU A 220 -23.88 8.47 2.50
C GLU A 220 -24.19 7.79 3.85
N THR A 221 -25.07 6.78 3.85
CA THR A 221 -25.39 5.96 5.02
C THR A 221 -24.17 5.24 5.57
N ILE A 222 -23.33 4.67 4.71
CA ILE A 222 -22.07 4.01 5.09
C ILE A 222 -21.09 5.02 5.68
N ILE A 223 -20.99 6.20 5.07
CA ILE A 223 -20.09 7.27 5.54
C ILE A 223 -20.48 7.71 6.96
N ARG A 224 -21.76 7.99 7.18
CA ARG A 224 -22.29 8.37 8.50
C ARG A 224 -22.08 7.26 9.53
N GLU A 225 -22.32 6.01 9.17
CA GLU A 225 -22.11 4.88 10.09
C GLU A 225 -20.63 4.76 10.51
N LEU A 226 -19.69 4.98 9.59
CA LEU A 226 -18.25 4.98 9.91
C LEU A 226 -17.90 6.14 10.86
N GLU A 227 -18.43 7.33 10.63
CA GLU A 227 -18.23 8.48 11.54
C GLU A 227 -18.82 8.21 12.93
N GLU A 228 -20.03 7.65 13.01
CA GLU A 228 -20.67 7.27 14.28
C GLU A 228 -19.86 6.22 15.05
N ARG A 229 -19.25 5.27 14.34
CA ARG A 229 -18.30 4.29 14.91
C ARG A 229 -16.96 4.92 15.32
N GLY A 230 -16.72 6.20 15.03
CA GLY A 230 -15.57 6.97 15.50
C GLY A 230 -14.43 7.11 14.48
N HIS A 231 -14.65 6.74 13.22
CA HIS A 231 -13.68 7.02 12.17
C HIS A 231 -13.63 8.52 11.87
N ARG A 232 -12.42 9.07 11.66
CA ARG A 232 -12.23 10.42 11.15
C ARG A 232 -12.26 10.35 9.62
N VAL A 233 -13.46 10.37 9.07
CA VAL A 233 -13.67 10.20 7.63
C VAL A 233 -13.22 11.45 6.87
N GLN A 234 -12.47 11.24 5.79
CA GLN A 234 -12.18 12.23 4.77
C GLN A 234 -12.70 11.72 3.42
N ILE A 235 -13.55 12.50 2.77
CA ILE A 235 -14.09 12.14 1.46
C ILE A 235 -13.18 12.71 0.37
N GLY A 236 -12.64 11.83 -0.48
CA GLY A 236 -11.93 12.15 -1.72
C GLY A 236 -12.89 12.31 -2.90
N THR A 237 -12.35 12.53 -4.10
CA THR A 237 -13.17 12.57 -5.32
C THR A 237 -13.62 11.18 -5.75
N ASP A 238 -14.58 11.11 -6.68
CA ASP A 238 -15.24 9.85 -7.10
C ASP A 238 -14.28 8.74 -7.52
N TRP A 239 -13.17 9.12 -8.16
CA TRP A 239 -12.20 8.23 -8.81
C TRP A 239 -10.77 8.58 -8.35
N SER A 240 -10.49 8.42 -7.05
CA SER A 240 -9.25 8.83 -6.39
C SER A 240 -8.45 7.73 -5.69
N GLU A 241 -8.98 6.52 -5.49
CA GLU A 241 -8.38 5.46 -4.64
C GLU A 241 -7.95 4.21 -5.43
N GLY A 242 -6.66 3.84 -5.36
CA GLY A 242 -6.11 2.67 -6.08
C GLY A 242 -5.77 2.89 -7.56
N ARG A 243 -4.62 2.38 -8.01
CA ARG A 243 -4.12 2.39 -9.40
C ARG A 243 -3.87 0.94 -9.85
N MET A 244 -4.84 0.08 -9.54
CA MET A 244 -4.75 -1.36 -9.71
C MET A 244 -4.48 -1.79 -11.15
N CYS A 245 -3.64 -2.80 -11.31
CA CYS A 245 -3.51 -3.62 -12.51
C CYS A 245 -3.75 -5.08 -12.12
N ALA A 246 -4.28 -5.87 -13.05
CA ALA A 246 -4.43 -7.30 -12.86
C ALA A 246 -4.47 -8.06 -14.18
N VAL A 247 -3.84 -9.23 -14.21
CA VAL A 247 -4.05 -10.26 -15.22
C VAL A 247 -4.38 -11.58 -14.55
N SER A 248 -5.31 -12.34 -15.11
CA SER A 248 -5.65 -13.67 -14.64
C SER A 248 -5.66 -14.69 -15.75
N GLN A 249 -5.50 -15.95 -15.36
CA GLN A 249 -5.60 -17.09 -16.25
C GLN A 249 -6.46 -18.16 -15.60
N LYS A 250 -7.38 -18.72 -16.39
CA LYS A 250 -8.15 -19.91 -16.00
C LYS A 250 -8.50 -20.72 -17.24
N ASP A 251 -8.15 -22.01 -17.23
CA ASP A 251 -8.52 -22.97 -18.28
C ASP A 251 -8.15 -22.51 -19.71
N GLY A 252 -6.99 -21.84 -19.84
CA GLY A 252 -6.49 -21.30 -21.13
C GLY A 252 -7.10 -19.96 -21.54
N LEU A 253 -8.05 -19.42 -20.77
CA LEU A 253 -8.59 -18.07 -20.95
C LEU A 253 -7.78 -17.06 -20.12
N PHE A 254 -7.26 -16.04 -20.80
CA PHE A 254 -6.56 -14.92 -20.19
C PHE A 254 -7.51 -13.72 -20.06
N LYS A 255 -7.44 -13.01 -18.94
CA LYS A 255 -8.16 -11.76 -18.71
C LYS A 255 -7.20 -10.71 -18.18
N ALA A 256 -7.44 -9.46 -18.52
CA ALA A 256 -6.71 -8.32 -17.98
C ALA A 256 -7.69 -7.22 -17.61
N ALA A 257 -7.36 -6.44 -16.59
CA ALA A 257 -8.12 -5.28 -16.16
C ALA A 257 -7.16 -4.21 -15.64
N ALA A 258 -7.57 -2.95 -15.75
CA ALA A 258 -6.76 -1.82 -15.32
C ALA A 258 -7.62 -0.72 -14.73
N ASN A 259 -7.03 0.01 -13.80
CA ASN A 259 -7.68 1.13 -13.13
C ASN A 259 -8.02 2.29 -14.09
N PRO A 260 -9.27 2.80 -14.08
CA PRO A 260 -9.67 3.96 -14.87
C PRO A 260 -9.29 5.30 -14.21
N ARG A 261 -9.04 5.33 -12.90
CA ARG A 261 -8.77 6.56 -12.15
C ARG A 261 -7.52 7.27 -12.68
N GLY A 262 -7.64 8.57 -12.96
CA GLY A 262 -6.57 9.35 -13.58
C GLY A 262 -6.35 9.10 -15.08
N MET A 263 -7.18 8.26 -15.72
CA MET A 263 -7.17 8.04 -17.18
C MET A 263 -5.81 7.63 -17.75
N GLN A 264 -5.04 6.85 -17.00
CA GLN A 264 -3.66 6.47 -17.34
C GLN A 264 -3.44 4.95 -17.38
N GLY A 265 -3.98 4.21 -16.41
CA GLY A 265 -3.88 2.75 -16.38
C GLY A 265 -4.62 2.13 -17.57
N TYR A 266 -4.05 1.07 -18.15
CA TYR A 266 -4.66 0.42 -19.30
C TYR A 266 -4.32 -1.08 -19.36
N ALA A 267 -5.24 -1.87 -19.91
CA ALA A 267 -5.08 -3.30 -20.11
C ALA A 267 -5.20 -3.62 -21.61
N VAL A 268 -4.33 -4.49 -22.11
CA VAL A 268 -4.31 -4.93 -23.51
C VAL A 268 -4.11 -6.44 -23.58
N GLY A 269 -4.73 -7.10 -24.55
CA GLY A 269 -4.62 -8.54 -24.74
C GLY A 269 -5.44 -9.02 -25.94
N ARG A 270 -5.16 -10.23 -26.44
CA ARG A 270 -5.86 -10.88 -27.56
C ARG A 270 -5.69 -12.39 -27.52
#